data_AF-A0AAV5RPA2-F1
#
_entry.id   AF-A0AAV5RPA2-F1
#
_cell.length_a   1.000
_cell.length_b   1.000
_cell.length_c   1.000
_cell.angle_alpha   90.00
_cell.angle_beta   90.00
_cell.angle_gamma   90.00
#
_symmetry.space_group_name_H-M   'P 1'
#
loop_
_entity.id
_entity.type
_entity.pdbx_description
1 polymer ?
#
loop_
_entity_poly.entity_id
_entity_poly.type
_entity_poly.pdbx_seq_one_letter_code
_entity_poly.pdbx_strand_id
1 'polypeptide(L)'
;MKGSKVAHSKQSNKAVQKPGSTEVDPKIAEAKKAFEQKKQTFIVRAIWTFVMIGLFVGVILSGHVYIALLIALLQVLSYNEVINLTGEKQYFDDLPWGRILSWYFMVVAMFYQKGESLFMFFRNVGIFERVLYRLIAYHRLISYALYMGGLMFFVCTLQPGYYRQQFAQFTTTHMAIFFVIIQGNYIELNILHGLYWFLIPVSLVIVNDIMAYVCGITIGRTPLIKISPKKTVEGFLGAWLFTMIAAILLTYLSASSDYMVCPMDRVGVSAFSEHTCVRDAVFVARDYNFFNLHTFHFAPIYIHSVVLATFASLVAPFGGFFASGTKRAFKAKDFGDTIPGHGGITDRFDCQFVMGFFSCIYYDTFIKTPGYPSFRVVWDAVTMLSYEDQQKLAHDILAAAGNHGSNHLHDVSLAM
;
A
#
# COMPACT_ATOMS: atom_id res chain seq x y z
N MET A 1 13.63 -17.86 -88.25
CA MET A 1 12.81 -17.03 -89.17
C MET A 1 11.53 -16.65 -88.46
N LYS A 2 11.35 -15.35 -88.12
CA LYS A 2 10.24 -14.47 -88.57
C LYS A 2 8.87 -15.18 -88.55
N GLY A 3 7.88 -14.86 -87.72
CA GLY A 3 7.46 -13.60 -87.09
C GLY A 3 6.10 -13.20 -87.68
N SER A 4 5.05 -12.99 -86.86
CA SER A 4 4.06 -11.91 -87.03
C SER A 4 2.99 -11.94 -85.91
N LYS A 5 2.70 -10.76 -85.37
CA LYS A 5 1.62 -10.44 -84.42
C LYS A 5 0.38 -10.00 -85.19
N VAL A 6 -0.82 -10.34 -84.73
CA VAL A 6 -2.05 -9.59 -85.01
C VAL A 6 -2.93 -9.52 -83.77
N ALA A 7 -3.50 -8.34 -83.54
CA ALA A 7 -4.28 -7.91 -82.39
C ALA A 7 -5.80 -8.01 -82.63
N HIS A 8 -6.59 -8.22 -81.57
CA HIS A 8 -7.98 -7.77 -81.45
C HIS A 8 -8.29 -7.50 -79.96
N SER A 9 -8.41 -6.23 -79.59
CA SER A 9 -9.66 -5.44 -79.51
C SER A 9 -10.44 -5.71 -78.22
N LYS A 10 -10.21 -4.85 -77.23
CA LYS A 10 -10.99 -4.73 -75.99
C LYS A 10 -12.33 -4.07 -76.34
N GLN A 11 -13.44 -4.78 -76.17
CA GLN A 11 -14.77 -4.16 -76.20
C GLN A 11 -15.19 -3.75 -74.79
N SER A 12 -15.52 -2.46 -74.71
CA SER A 12 -16.06 -1.70 -73.60
C SER A 12 -17.31 -2.36 -72.99
N ASN A 13 -17.28 -2.59 -71.68
CA ASN A 13 -18.51 -2.75 -70.90
C ASN A 13 -18.77 -1.46 -70.12
N LYS A 14 -19.91 -0.86 -70.46
CA LYS A 14 -20.41 0.44 -70.02
C LYS A 14 -20.53 0.55 -68.50
N ALA A 15 -20.12 1.71 -68.01
CA ALA A 15 -20.40 2.22 -66.68
C ALA A 15 -21.91 2.26 -66.39
N VAL A 16 -22.29 1.73 -65.23
CA VAL A 16 -23.48 2.16 -64.50
C VAL A 16 -22.96 2.92 -63.27
N GLN A 17 -22.84 4.23 -63.40
CA GLN A 17 -22.59 5.13 -62.26
C GLN A 17 -23.86 5.20 -61.41
N LYS A 18 -23.79 4.68 -60.18
CA LYS A 18 -24.69 5.10 -59.10
C LYS A 18 -24.17 6.45 -58.55
N PRO A 19 -25.04 7.45 -58.34
CA PRO A 19 -24.62 8.72 -57.77
C PRO A 19 -24.45 8.60 -56.25
N GLY A 20 -23.32 9.06 -55.73
CA GLY A 20 -23.19 9.47 -54.33
C GLY A 20 -22.75 8.41 -53.32
N SER A 21 -21.58 7.81 -53.51
CA SER A 21 -20.76 7.43 -52.35
C SER A 21 -19.54 8.31 -52.35
N THR A 22 -19.51 9.32 -51.49
CA THR A 22 -18.31 10.07 -51.17
C THR A 22 -17.27 9.04 -50.71
N GLU A 23 -16.28 8.73 -51.55
CA GLU A 23 -15.08 8.00 -51.12
C GLU A 23 -14.43 8.87 -50.04
N VAL A 24 -14.71 8.54 -48.78
CA VAL A 24 -14.04 9.18 -47.65
C VAL A 24 -12.57 8.81 -47.79
N ASP A 25 -11.71 9.81 -47.98
CA ASP A 25 -10.26 9.64 -48.05
C ASP A 25 -9.82 8.66 -46.95
N PRO A 26 -9.11 7.56 -47.28
CA PRO A 26 -8.68 6.58 -46.30
C PRO A 26 -7.93 7.20 -45.11
N LYS A 27 -7.24 8.33 -45.30
CA LYS A 27 -6.60 9.08 -44.21
C LYS A 27 -7.61 9.75 -43.28
N ILE A 28 -8.73 10.27 -43.81
CA ILE A 28 -9.83 10.84 -43.02
C ILE A 28 -10.59 9.74 -42.27
N ALA A 29 -10.79 8.58 -42.90
CA ALA A 29 -11.40 7.41 -42.25
C ALA A 29 -10.52 6.87 -41.11
N GLU A 30 -9.20 6.81 -41.31
CA GLU A 30 -8.23 6.40 -40.29
C GLU A 30 -8.14 7.40 -39.13
N ALA A 31 -8.10 8.71 -39.43
CA ALA A 31 -8.13 9.76 -38.41
C ALA A 31 -9.43 9.74 -37.60
N LYS A 32 -10.58 9.52 -38.24
CA LYS A 32 -11.88 9.38 -37.57
C LYS A 32 -11.92 8.13 -36.70
N LYS A 33 -11.37 7.00 -37.17
CA LYS A 33 -11.26 5.76 -36.39
C LYS A 33 -10.34 5.95 -35.17
N ALA A 34 -9.20 6.62 -35.34
CA ALA A 34 -8.28 6.93 -34.23
C ALA A 34 -8.90 7.89 -33.21
N PHE A 35 -9.66 8.89 -33.67
CA PHE A 35 -10.41 9.79 -32.81
C PHE A 35 -11.48 9.05 -32.00
N GLU A 36 -12.28 8.21 -32.65
CA GLU A 36 -13.30 7.39 -31.96
C GLU A 36 -12.65 6.43 -30.98
N GLN A 37 -11.53 5.77 -31.31
CA GLN A 37 -10.79 4.93 -30.37
C GLN A 37 -10.28 5.71 -29.15
N LYS A 38 -9.74 6.93 -29.35
CA LYS A 38 -9.31 7.81 -28.25
C LYS A 38 -10.50 8.24 -27.38
N LYS A 39 -11.63 8.59 -28.00
CA LYS A 39 -12.87 8.97 -27.32
C LYS A 39 -13.43 7.80 -26.50
N GLN A 40 -13.49 6.60 -27.08
CA GLN A 40 -13.92 5.40 -26.37
C GLN A 40 -13.00 5.09 -25.19
N THR A 41 -11.68 5.18 -25.39
CA THR A 41 -10.71 4.99 -24.30
C THR A 41 -10.90 6.03 -23.18
N PHE A 42 -11.18 7.28 -23.55
CA PHE A 42 -11.46 8.35 -22.58
C PHE A 42 -12.76 8.10 -21.80
N ILE A 43 -13.83 7.69 -22.48
CA ILE A 43 -15.12 7.37 -21.84
C ILE A 43 -14.97 6.19 -20.88
N VAL A 44 -14.34 5.10 -21.31
CA VAL A 44 -14.08 3.93 -20.47
C VAL A 44 -13.29 4.33 -19.23
N ARG A 45 -12.25 5.15 -19.39
CA ARG A 45 -11.47 5.68 -18.26
C ARG A 45 -12.34 6.51 -17.32
N ALA A 46 -13.12 7.45 -17.84
CA ALA A 46 -13.96 8.31 -17.02
C ALA A 46 -14.97 7.50 -16.18
N ILE A 47 -15.66 6.53 -16.79
CA ILE A 47 -16.63 5.67 -16.10
C ILE A 47 -15.93 4.90 -14.98
N TRP A 48 -14.83 4.21 -15.28
CA TRP A 48 -14.10 3.43 -14.28
C TRP A 48 -13.52 4.29 -13.16
N THR A 49 -13.11 5.54 -13.44
CA THR A 49 -12.68 6.48 -12.40
C THR A 49 -13.80 6.74 -11.40
N PHE A 50 -15.02 7.06 -11.86
CA PHE A 50 -16.15 7.28 -10.95
C PHE A 50 -16.54 6.02 -10.17
N VAL A 51 -16.50 4.85 -10.83
CA VAL A 51 -16.74 3.57 -10.16
C VAL A 51 -15.70 3.30 -9.06
N MET A 52 -14.41 3.51 -9.35
CA MET A 52 -13.33 3.31 -8.38
C MET A 52 -13.45 4.29 -7.20
N ILE A 53 -13.72 5.58 -7.46
CA ILE A 53 -13.92 6.59 -6.41
C ILE A 53 -15.13 6.22 -5.55
N GLY A 54 -16.26 5.86 -6.16
CA GLY A 54 -17.47 5.47 -5.44
C GLY A 54 -17.26 4.23 -4.57
N LEU A 55 -16.57 3.21 -5.11
CA LEU A 55 -16.21 2.01 -4.35
C LEU A 55 -15.26 2.34 -3.19
N PHE A 56 -14.24 3.16 -3.43
CA PHE A 56 -13.28 3.54 -2.40
C PHE A 56 -13.95 4.33 -1.27
N VAL A 57 -14.79 5.31 -1.60
CA VAL A 57 -15.56 6.07 -0.61
C VAL A 57 -16.52 5.15 0.14
N GLY A 58 -17.23 4.25 -0.54
CA GLY A 58 -18.11 3.28 0.09
C GLY A 58 -17.38 2.38 1.09
N VAL A 59 -16.18 1.91 0.74
CA VAL A 59 -15.34 1.10 1.64
C VAL A 59 -14.83 1.93 2.82
N ILE A 60 -14.40 3.19 2.60
CA ILE A 60 -14.01 4.08 3.69
C ILE A 60 -15.16 4.29 4.67
N LEU A 61 -16.39 4.49 4.19
CA LEU A 61 -17.54 4.71 5.05
C LEU A 61 -17.96 3.45 5.81
N SER A 62 -17.72 2.26 5.23
CA SER A 62 -18.11 0.99 5.83
C SER A 62 -17.31 0.59 7.07
N GLY A 63 -16.09 1.11 7.24
CA GLY A 63 -15.28 0.87 8.44
C GLY A 63 -13.86 0.39 8.19
N HIS A 64 -13.06 0.44 9.26
CA HIS A 64 -11.66 0.04 9.30
C HIS A 64 -11.39 -1.37 8.73
N VAL A 65 -12.22 -2.35 9.11
CA VAL A 65 -12.06 -3.75 8.71
C VAL A 65 -12.21 -3.93 7.20
N TYR A 66 -13.19 -3.27 6.58
CA TYR A 66 -13.43 -3.40 5.14
C TYR A 66 -12.30 -2.76 4.33
N ILE A 67 -11.72 -1.66 4.82
CA ILE A 67 -10.53 -1.06 4.22
C ILE A 67 -9.36 -2.04 4.32
N ALA A 68 -9.13 -2.66 5.49
CA ALA A 68 -8.07 -3.65 5.66
C ALA A 68 -8.26 -4.87 4.73
N LEU A 69 -9.49 -5.35 4.55
CA LEU A 69 -9.82 -6.41 3.60
C LEU A 69 -9.57 -5.98 2.15
N LEU A 70 -9.88 -4.74 1.79
CA LEU A 70 -9.57 -4.18 0.47
C LEU A 70 -8.06 -4.14 0.24
N ILE A 71 -7.27 -3.68 1.22
CA ILE A 71 -5.81 -3.69 1.12
C ILE A 71 -5.29 -5.12 0.97
N ALA A 72 -5.79 -6.08 1.75
CA ALA A 72 -5.44 -7.49 1.62
C ALA A 72 -5.70 -8.03 0.20
N LEU A 73 -6.84 -7.68 -0.40
CA LEU A 73 -7.17 -8.05 -1.79
C LEU A 73 -6.18 -7.40 -2.78
N LEU A 74 -5.90 -6.11 -2.63
CA LEU A 74 -4.97 -5.38 -3.49
C LEU A 74 -3.54 -5.92 -3.41
N GLN A 75 -3.10 -6.42 -2.25
CA GLN A 75 -1.83 -7.12 -2.10
C GLN A 75 -1.78 -8.39 -2.95
N VAL A 76 -2.83 -9.22 -2.88
CA VAL A 76 -2.91 -10.47 -3.66
C VAL A 76 -2.90 -10.18 -5.17
N LEU A 77 -3.65 -9.17 -5.61
CA LEU A 77 -3.70 -8.78 -7.02
C LEU A 77 -2.37 -8.21 -7.50
N SER A 78 -1.73 -7.33 -6.71
CA SER A 78 -0.42 -6.76 -7.04
C SER A 78 0.67 -7.84 -7.08
N TYR A 79 0.65 -8.77 -6.12
CA TYR A 79 1.57 -9.90 -6.10
C TYR A 79 1.43 -10.76 -7.37
N ASN A 80 0.18 -11.07 -7.76
CA ASN A 80 -0.09 -11.83 -8.98
C ASN A 80 0.43 -11.12 -10.25
N GLU A 81 0.23 -9.80 -10.35
CA GLU A 81 0.77 -9.01 -11.47
C GLU A 81 2.30 -9.05 -11.53
N VAL A 82 2.99 -8.88 -10.39
CA VAL A 82 4.45 -8.95 -10.33
C VAL A 82 4.96 -10.33 -10.76
N ILE A 83 4.38 -11.41 -10.22
CA ILE A 83 4.78 -12.79 -10.58
C ILE A 83 4.54 -13.09 -12.06
N ASN A 84 3.41 -12.65 -12.60
CA ASN A 84 3.07 -12.90 -14.01
C ASN A 84 3.93 -12.05 -14.96
N LEU A 85 4.36 -10.86 -14.54
CA LEU A 85 5.26 -10.03 -15.34
C LEU A 85 6.66 -10.65 -15.46
N THR A 86 7.18 -11.19 -14.37
CA THR A 86 8.57 -11.68 -14.32
C THR A 86 8.71 -13.14 -14.73
N GLY A 87 7.63 -13.91 -14.67
CA GLY A 87 7.64 -15.30 -15.10
C GLY A 87 7.59 -15.41 -16.62
N GLU A 88 8.60 -16.07 -17.22
CA GLU A 88 8.56 -16.40 -18.63
C GLU A 88 7.44 -17.42 -18.89
N LYS A 89 6.55 -17.16 -19.85
CA LYS A 89 5.45 -18.09 -20.20
C LYS A 89 5.96 -19.53 -20.42
N GLN A 90 7.06 -19.65 -21.17
CA GLN A 90 7.68 -20.93 -21.49
C GLN A 90 8.19 -21.67 -20.23
N TYR A 91 8.66 -20.96 -19.22
CA TYR A 91 9.07 -21.56 -17.95
C TYR A 91 7.89 -22.18 -17.17
N PHE A 92 6.72 -21.53 -17.15
CA PHE A 92 5.54 -22.10 -16.49
C PHE A 92 4.91 -23.26 -17.24
N ASP A 93 5.06 -23.29 -18.56
CA ASP A 93 4.61 -24.40 -19.40
C ASP A 93 5.51 -25.64 -19.18
N ASP A 94 6.82 -25.45 -18.99
CA ASP A 94 7.78 -26.52 -18.77
C ASP A 94 7.85 -27.00 -17.29
N LEU A 95 7.58 -26.12 -16.31
CA LEU A 95 7.61 -26.42 -14.87
C LEU A 95 6.36 -25.91 -14.11
N PRO A 96 5.31 -26.74 -13.95
CA PRO A 96 4.06 -26.31 -13.30
C PRO A 96 4.22 -25.96 -11.82
N TRP A 97 5.22 -26.54 -11.15
CA TRP A 97 5.49 -26.32 -9.72
C TRP A 97 5.94 -24.90 -9.40
N GLY A 98 6.58 -24.20 -10.34
CA GLY A 98 7.14 -22.87 -10.10
C GLY A 98 6.08 -21.85 -9.68
N ARG A 99 4.91 -21.88 -10.33
CA ARG A 99 3.80 -20.96 -10.01
C ARG A 99 3.14 -21.31 -8.68
N ILE A 100 2.88 -22.59 -8.45
CA ILE A 100 2.27 -23.09 -7.21
C ILE A 100 3.15 -22.70 -6.02
N LEU A 101 4.47 -22.83 -6.15
CA LEU A 101 5.42 -22.50 -5.12
C LEU A 101 5.46 -20.99 -4.81
N SER A 102 5.35 -20.12 -5.81
CA SER A 102 5.20 -18.68 -5.57
C SER A 102 3.96 -18.37 -4.73
N TRP A 103 2.80 -18.92 -5.10
CA TRP A 103 1.57 -18.77 -4.33
C TRP A 103 1.67 -19.35 -2.92
N TYR A 104 2.34 -20.49 -2.76
CA TYR A 104 2.62 -21.10 -1.46
C TYR A 104 3.37 -20.13 -0.54
N PHE A 105 4.49 -19.58 -0.99
CA PHE A 105 5.27 -18.64 -0.18
C PHE A 105 4.49 -17.36 0.16
N MET A 106 3.65 -16.86 -0.78
CA MET A 106 2.77 -15.73 -0.50
C MET A 106 1.78 -16.04 0.62
N VAL A 107 1.09 -17.20 0.57
CA VAL A 107 0.13 -17.61 1.60
C VAL A 107 0.81 -17.80 2.95
N VAL A 108 2.00 -18.42 2.99
CA VAL A 108 2.80 -18.57 4.21
C VAL A 108 3.18 -17.21 4.79
N ALA A 109 3.62 -16.26 3.94
CA ALA A 109 3.96 -14.91 4.37
C ALA A 109 2.73 -14.15 4.90
N MET A 110 1.58 -14.24 4.22
CA MET A 110 0.34 -13.64 4.70
C MET A 110 -0.12 -14.25 6.02
N PHE A 111 0.00 -15.57 6.19
CA PHE A 111 -0.33 -16.25 7.45
C PHE A 111 0.58 -15.80 8.60
N TYR A 112 1.89 -15.67 8.34
CA TYR A 112 2.84 -15.14 9.32
C TYR A 112 2.49 -13.72 9.76
N GLN A 113 2.17 -12.83 8.81
CA GLN A 113 1.88 -11.43 9.11
C GLN A 113 0.50 -11.22 9.76
N LYS A 114 -0.52 -11.96 9.32
CA LYS A 114 -1.93 -11.73 9.72
C LYS A 114 -2.44 -12.69 10.79
N GLY A 115 -1.69 -13.75 11.13
CA GLY A 115 -2.15 -14.82 12.02
C GLY A 115 -2.67 -14.32 13.38
N GLU A 116 -2.02 -13.33 13.98
CA GLU A 116 -2.44 -12.74 15.27
C GLU A 116 -3.72 -11.88 15.12
N SER A 117 -3.82 -11.06 14.08
CA SER A 117 -5.01 -10.24 13.83
C SER A 117 -6.24 -11.09 13.47
N LEU A 118 -6.01 -12.18 12.73
CA LEU A 118 -7.03 -13.16 12.36
C LEU A 118 -7.61 -13.87 13.59
N PHE A 119 -6.80 -14.08 14.64
CA PHE A 119 -7.27 -14.64 15.91
C PHE A 119 -8.29 -13.75 16.60
N MET A 120 -8.00 -12.44 16.71
CA MET A 120 -8.92 -11.51 17.35
C MET A 120 -10.26 -11.47 16.63
N PHE A 121 -10.23 -11.56 15.29
CA PHE A 121 -11.44 -11.64 14.47
C PHE A 121 -12.24 -12.93 14.75
N PHE A 122 -11.62 -14.10 14.65
CA PHE A 122 -12.33 -15.38 14.82
C PHE A 122 -12.76 -15.69 16.25
N ARG A 123 -12.05 -15.17 17.26
CA ARG A 123 -12.49 -15.26 18.67
C ARG A 123 -13.90 -14.72 18.85
N ASN A 124 -14.26 -13.65 18.13
CA ASN A 124 -15.57 -13.02 18.24
C ASN A 124 -16.68 -13.76 17.48
N VAL A 125 -16.33 -14.68 16.57
CA VAL A 125 -17.30 -15.42 15.71
C VAL A 125 -17.63 -16.81 16.27
N GLY A 126 -16.95 -17.26 17.33
CA GLY A 126 -17.29 -18.52 18.05
C GLY A 126 -16.94 -19.81 17.29
N ILE A 127 -16.06 -19.74 16.29
CA ILE A 127 -15.73 -20.86 15.40
C ILE A 127 -14.40 -21.52 15.84
N PHE A 128 -14.45 -22.82 16.20
CA PHE A 128 -13.33 -23.75 16.44
C PHE A 128 -12.35 -23.47 17.60
N GLU A 129 -12.81 -23.48 18.86
CA GLU A 129 -11.99 -23.04 20.00
C GLU A 129 -10.67 -23.80 20.23
N ARG A 130 -10.58 -25.13 20.09
CA ARG A 130 -9.34 -25.85 20.48
C ARG A 130 -8.26 -25.92 19.41
N VAL A 131 -8.64 -26.19 18.16
CA VAL A 131 -7.67 -26.34 17.06
C VAL A 131 -7.16 -24.96 16.64
N LEU A 132 -8.06 -23.99 16.52
CA LEU A 132 -7.71 -22.63 16.11
C LEU A 132 -6.81 -21.95 17.15
N TYR A 133 -7.13 -22.11 18.45
CA TYR A 133 -6.28 -21.60 19.53
C TYR A 133 -4.86 -22.15 19.48
N ARG A 134 -4.68 -23.45 19.23
CA ARG A 134 -3.35 -24.05 19.07
C ARG A 134 -2.64 -23.53 17.81
N LEU A 135 -3.34 -23.45 16.68
CA LEU A 135 -2.76 -22.92 15.44
C LEU A 135 -2.25 -21.48 15.62
N ILE A 136 -2.95 -20.68 16.42
CA ILE A 136 -2.60 -19.29 16.67
C ILE A 136 -1.48 -19.18 17.72
N ALA A 137 -1.57 -19.94 18.81
CA ALA A 137 -0.52 -19.95 19.83
C ALA A 137 0.85 -20.30 19.25
N TYR A 138 0.89 -21.18 18.25
CA TYR A 138 2.11 -21.61 17.56
C TYR A 138 2.26 -21.01 16.16
N HIS A 139 1.51 -19.97 15.77
CA HIS A 139 1.49 -19.47 14.38
C HIS A 139 2.88 -19.11 13.84
N ARG A 140 3.75 -18.52 14.68
CA ARG A 140 5.13 -18.16 14.27
C ARG A 140 5.95 -19.40 13.95
N LEU A 141 5.89 -20.41 14.81
CA LEU A 141 6.60 -21.68 14.61
C LEU A 141 6.05 -22.46 13.42
N ILE A 142 4.72 -22.49 13.26
CA ILE A 142 4.05 -23.13 12.12
C ILE A 142 4.46 -22.43 10.82
N SER A 143 4.45 -21.09 10.80
CA SER A 143 4.86 -20.31 9.62
C SER A 143 6.32 -20.58 9.26
N TYR A 144 7.22 -20.66 10.25
CA TYR A 144 8.62 -21.03 10.03
C TYR A 144 8.74 -22.44 9.45
N ALA A 145 8.04 -23.42 10.03
CA ALA A 145 8.06 -24.80 9.53
C ALA A 145 7.51 -24.91 8.10
N LEU A 146 6.44 -24.19 7.78
CA LEU A 146 5.89 -24.10 6.42
C LEU A 146 6.89 -23.47 5.46
N TYR A 147 7.50 -22.33 5.83
CA TYR A 147 8.52 -21.69 5.01
C TYR A 147 9.68 -22.66 4.69
N MET A 148 10.21 -23.34 5.72
CA MET A 148 11.26 -24.35 5.54
C MET A 148 10.81 -25.52 4.68
N GLY A 149 9.57 -25.99 4.84
CA GLY A 149 8.98 -27.02 3.99
C GLY A 149 8.90 -26.61 2.51
N GLY A 150 8.49 -25.37 2.23
CA GLY A 150 8.50 -24.80 0.88
C GLY A 150 9.90 -24.67 0.30
N LEU A 151 10.88 -24.27 1.11
CA LEU A 151 12.28 -24.20 0.69
C LEU A 151 12.85 -25.59 0.36
N MET A 152 12.59 -26.59 1.20
CA MET A 152 12.98 -27.97 0.92
C MET A 152 12.32 -28.48 -0.37
N PHE A 153 11.03 -28.22 -0.55
CA PHE A 153 10.30 -28.57 -1.77
C PHE A 153 10.91 -27.90 -3.00
N PHE A 154 11.22 -26.59 -2.94
CA PHE A 154 11.91 -25.88 -4.02
C PHE A 154 13.20 -26.60 -4.43
N VAL A 155 14.06 -26.93 -3.45
CA VAL A 155 15.33 -27.61 -3.67
C VAL A 155 15.11 -28.99 -4.31
N CYS A 156 14.12 -29.76 -3.85
CA CYS A 156 13.77 -31.05 -4.43
C CYS A 156 13.24 -30.95 -5.88
N THR A 157 12.67 -29.81 -6.26
CA THR A 157 12.16 -29.57 -7.62
C THR A 157 13.19 -28.96 -8.58
N LEU A 158 14.44 -28.76 -8.15
CA LEU A 158 15.48 -28.21 -9.02
C LEU A 158 15.77 -29.14 -10.20
N GLN A 159 15.73 -28.59 -11.42
CA GLN A 159 15.95 -29.33 -12.65
C GLN A 159 17.17 -28.79 -13.41
N PRO A 160 18.11 -29.67 -13.83
CA PRO A 160 19.21 -29.27 -14.70
C PRO A 160 18.71 -28.57 -15.96
N GLY A 161 19.39 -27.49 -16.36
CA GLY A 161 18.99 -26.67 -17.52
C GLY A 161 18.08 -25.49 -17.16
N TYR A 162 17.33 -25.56 -16.05
CA TYR A 162 16.38 -24.51 -15.64
C TYR A 162 16.81 -23.72 -14.39
N TYR A 163 17.97 -24.02 -13.80
CA TYR A 163 18.42 -23.40 -12.54
C TYR A 163 18.33 -21.87 -12.54
N ARG A 164 18.81 -21.20 -13.59
CA ARG A 164 18.78 -19.73 -13.65
C ARG A 164 17.35 -19.20 -13.55
N GLN A 165 16.41 -19.80 -14.27
CA GLN A 165 15.00 -19.40 -14.25
C GLN A 165 14.34 -19.75 -12.90
N GLN A 166 14.62 -20.93 -12.34
CA GLN A 166 14.10 -21.34 -11.03
C GLN A 166 14.56 -20.40 -9.90
N PHE A 167 15.86 -20.08 -9.86
CA PHE A 167 16.41 -19.13 -8.87
C PHE A 167 15.95 -17.69 -9.12
N ALA A 168 15.79 -17.27 -10.38
CA ALA A 168 15.21 -15.97 -10.69
C ALA A 168 13.77 -15.87 -10.19
N GLN A 169 12.93 -16.88 -10.44
CA GLN A 169 11.55 -16.93 -9.96
C GLN A 169 11.47 -16.97 -8.43
N PHE A 170 12.33 -17.75 -7.78
CA PHE A 170 12.44 -17.79 -6.33
C PHE A 170 12.82 -16.41 -5.76
N THR A 171 13.79 -15.73 -6.37
CA THR A 171 14.21 -14.38 -5.97
C THR A 171 13.08 -13.37 -6.16
N THR A 172 12.39 -13.39 -7.30
CA THR A 172 11.27 -12.50 -7.56
C THR A 172 10.12 -12.74 -6.59
N THR A 173 9.83 -14.00 -6.27
CA THR A 173 8.82 -14.39 -5.27
C THR A 173 9.11 -13.72 -3.92
N HIS A 174 10.35 -13.79 -3.45
CA HIS A 174 10.73 -13.19 -2.16
C HIS A 174 10.79 -11.66 -2.20
N MET A 175 11.25 -11.09 -3.33
CA MET A 175 11.21 -9.65 -3.55
C MET A 175 9.76 -9.12 -3.55
N ALA A 176 8.84 -9.81 -4.21
CA ALA A 176 7.42 -9.45 -4.23
C ALA A 176 6.78 -9.59 -2.84
N ILE A 177 7.12 -10.62 -2.08
CA ILE A 177 6.70 -10.74 -0.66
C ILE A 177 7.18 -9.54 0.15
N PHE A 178 8.45 -9.15 0.00
CA PHE A 178 9.01 -8.01 0.72
C PHE A 178 8.32 -6.68 0.36
N PHE A 179 8.21 -6.37 -0.93
CA PHE A 179 7.68 -5.07 -1.38
C PHE A 179 6.15 -4.97 -1.32
N VAL A 180 5.41 -6.07 -1.45
CA VAL A 180 3.94 -6.06 -1.53
C VAL A 180 3.31 -6.56 -0.22
N ILE A 181 3.69 -7.76 0.23
CA ILE A 181 3.03 -8.41 1.36
C ILE A 181 3.47 -7.79 2.70
N ILE A 182 4.79 -7.65 2.91
CA ILE A 182 5.31 -7.08 4.15
C ILE A 182 4.90 -5.60 4.24
N GLN A 183 5.24 -4.77 3.25
CA GLN A 183 4.89 -3.34 3.30
C GLN A 183 3.39 -3.09 3.37
N GLY A 184 2.56 -3.87 2.66
CA GLY A 184 1.11 -3.73 2.77
C GLY A 184 0.54 -4.15 4.14
N ASN A 185 1.21 -5.02 4.90
CA ASN A 185 0.82 -5.29 6.29
C ASN A 185 0.95 -4.03 7.17
N TYR A 186 1.96 -3.20 6.93
CA TYR A 186 2.11 -1.92 7.65
C TYR A 186 1.05 -0.89 7.23
N ILE A 187 0.54 -0.96 5.99
CA ILE A 187 -0.66 -0.19 5.60
C ILE A 187 -1.87 -0.63 6.43
N GLU A 188 -2.06 -1.94 6.63
CA GLU A 188 -3.13 -2.46 7.48
C GLU A 188 -2.97 -2.01 8.94
N LEU A 189 -1.75 -2.04 9.49
CA LEU A 189 -1.48 -1.53 10.84
C LEU A 189 -1.82 -0.03 10.98
N ASN A 190 -1.48 0.79 9.99
CA ASN A 190 -1.89 2.20 9.98
C ASN A 190 -3.41 2.34 10.06
N ILE A 191 -4.17 1.53 9.32
CA ILE A 191 -5.64 1.54 9.38
C ILE A 191 -6.07 1.25 10.81
N LEU A 192 -5.51 0.23 11.48
CA LEU A 192 -5.89 -0.13 12.84
C LEU A 192 -5.55 0.94 13.88
N HIS A 193 -4.45 1.68 13.71
CA HIS A 193 -4.08 2.81 14.56
C HIS A 193 -4.98 4.04 14.38
N GLY A 194 -5.77 4.10 13.30
CA GLY A 194 -6.73 5.16 12.99
C GLY A 194 -6.64 5.58 11.53
N LEU A 195 -7.78 5.86 10.88
CA LEU A 195 -7.82 6.14 9.44
C LEU A 195 -6.97 7.34 9.00
N TYR A 196 -6.68 8.28 9.90
CA TYR A 196 -5.76 9.39 9.65
C TYR A 196 -4.39 8.88 9.17
N TRP A 197 -3.83 7.88 9.84
CA TRP A 197 -2.51 7.32 9.54
C TRP A 197 -2.48 6.50 8.25
N PHE A 198 -3.64 6.22 7.65
CA PHE A 198 -3.79 5.59 6.35
C PHE A 198 -4.13 6.62 5.26
N LEU A 199 -5.22 7.36 5.42
CA LEU A 199 -5.78 8.24 4.40
C LEU A 199 -4.94 9.47 4.12
N ILE A 200 -4.28 10.06 5.13
CA ILE A 200 -3.44 11.24 4.91
C ILE A 200 -2.19 10.88 4.11
N PRO A 201 -1.38 9.87 4.48
CA PRO A 201 -0.28 9.40 3.63
C PRO A 201 -0.70 9.06 2.19
N VAL A 202 -1.81 8.32 2.03
CA VAL A 202 -2.32 7.96 0.69
C VAL A 202 -2.68 9.19 -0.13
N SER A 203 -3.38 10.15 0.49
CA SER A 203 -3.78 11.40 -0.15
C SER A 203 -2.57 12.26 -0.53
N LEU A 204 -1.54 12.30 0.30
CA LEU A 204 -0.31 13.05 0.03
C LEU A 204 0.44 12.50 -1.19
N VAL A 205 0.51 11.19 -1.36
CA VAL A 205 1.10 10.58 -2.57
C VAL A 205 0.27 10.96 -3.81
N ILE A 206 -1.06 10.90 -3.72
CA ILE A 206 -1.96 11.27 -4.83
C ILE A 206 -1.78 12.75 -5.21
N VAL A 207 -1.80 13.65 -4.22
CA VAL A 207 -1.59 15.09 -4.43
C VAL A 207 -0.21 15.33 -5.03
N ASN A 208 0.83 14.66 -4.52
CA ASN A 208 2.18 14.79 -5.04
C ASN A 208 2.27 14.39 -6.51
N ASP A 209 1.68 13.28 -6.92
CA ASP A 209 1.68 12.84 -8.32
C ASP A 209 0.95 13.83 -9.23
N ILE A 210 -0.20 14.37 -8.79
CA ILE A 210 -0.94 15.39 -9.54
C ILE A 210 -0.11 16.66 -9.67
N MET A 211 0.47 17.15 -8.58
CA MET A 211 1.23 18.40 -8.57
C MET A 211 2.56 18.26 -9.32
N ALA A 212 3.21 17.09 -9.27
CA ALA A 212 4.40 16.80 -10.07
C ALA A 212 4.09 16.85 -11.57
N TYR A 213 2.93 16.35 -11.98
CA TYR A 213 2.46 16.45 -13.36
C TYR A 213 2.15 17.90 -13.77
N VAL A 214 1.39 18.62 -12.94
CA VAL A 214 0.98 20.02 -13.22
C VAL A 214 2.18 20.96 -13.28
N CYS A 215 3.06 20.93 -12.27
CA CYS A 215 4.29 21.72 -12.26
C CYS A 215 5.27 21.27 -13.36
N GLY A 216 5.31 19.97 -13.64
CA GLY A 216 6.17 19.41 -14.68
C GLY A 216 5.79 19.87 -16.09
N ILE A 217 4.51 20.05 -16.39
CA ILE A 217 4.08 20.57 -17.70
C ILE A 217 4.21 22.10 -17.80
N THR A 218 3.94 22.82 -16.71
CA THR A 218 3.93 24.30 -16.74
C THR A 218 5.32 24.91 -16.73
N ILE A 219 6.24 24.35 -15.93
CA ILE A 219 7.56 24.95 -15.65
C ILE A 219 8.71 23.97 -15.97
N GLY A 220 8.40 22.67 -16.16
CA GLY A 220 9.41 21.63 -16.33
C GLY A 220 10.28 21.77 -17.57
N ARG A 221 11.61 21.72 -17.37
CA ARG A 221 12.60 21.80 -18.44
C ARG A 221 13.69 20.75 -18.28
N THR A 222 14.07 20.43 -17.06
CA THR A 222 15.19 19.52 -16.79
C THR A 222 14.67 18.12 -16.43
N PRO A 223 15.06 17.07 -17.17
CA PRO A 223 14.62 15.70 -16.85
C PRO A 223 15.28 15.22 -15.55
N LEU A 224 14.47 14.59 -14.69
CA LEU A 224 14.91 14.13 -13.36
C LEU A 224 15.74 12.85 -13.43
N ILE A 225 15.28 11.84 -14.18
CA ILE A 225 15.95 10.54 -14.28
C ILE A 225 15.78 9.94 -15.67
N LYS A 226 16.83 9.28 -16.19
CA LYS A 226 16.84 8.66 -17.53
C LYS A 226 15.77 7.59 -17.72
N ILE A 227 15.43 6.85 -16.66
CA ILE A 227 14.44 5.77 -16.71
C ILE A 227 13.00 6.28 -16.91
N SER A 228 12.77 7.57 -16.62
CA SER A 228 11.47 8.24 -16.76
C SER A 228 11.67 9.66 -17.31
N PRO A 229 11.93 9.81 -18.62
CA PRO A 229 12.34 11.08 -19.23
C PRO A 229 11.27 12.18 -19.16
N LYS A 230 10.01 11.83 -18.89
CA LYS A 230 8.90 12.78 -18.75
C LYS A 230 8.81 13.45 -17.38
N LYS A 231 9.51 12.93 -16.37
CA LYS A 231 9.52 13.51 -15.02
C LYS A 231 10.62 14.57 -14.96
N THR A 232 10.30 15.76 -14.47
CA THR A 232 11.21 16.91 -14.45
C THR A 232 11.61 17.30 -13.02
N VAL A 233 12.76 17.92 -12.85
CA VAL A 233 13.25 18.38 -11.54
C VAL A 233 12.35 19.50 -11.01
N GLU A 234 11.93 20.43 -11.86
CA GLU A 234 11.04 21.53 -11.47
C GLU A 234 9.65 21.00 -11.06
N GLY A 235 9.16 19.97 -11.77
CA GLY A 235 7.94 19.28 -11.40
C GLY A 235 8.05 18.63 -10.02
N PHE A 236 9.18 17.98 -9.73
CA PHE A 236 9.43 17.33 -8.45
C PHE A 236 9.52 18.33 -7.28
N LEU A 237 10.25 19.44 -7.45
CA LEU A 237 10.35 20.49 -6.42
C LEU A 237 9.04 21.26 -6.23
N GLY A 238 8.32 21.54 -7.31
CA GLY A 238 6.99 22.16 -7.23
C GLY A 238 5.99 21.28 -6.49
N ALA A 239 5.99 19.97 -6.79
CA ALA A 239 5.15 19.01 -6.10
C ALA A 239 5.40 18.99 -4.60
N TRP A 240 6.66 19.07 -4.17
CA TRP A 240 7.01 19.12 -2.75
C TRP A 240 6.33 20.30 -2.06
N LEU A 241 6.48 21.52 -2.58
CA LEU A 241 5.87 22.71 -1.99
C LEU A 241 4.34 22.59 -1.89
N PHE A 242 3.66 22.17 -2.96
CA PHE A 242 2.20 22.02 -2.95
C PHE A 242 1.72 20.88 -2.06
N THR A 243 2.49 19.80 -1.94
CA THR A 243 2.15 18.67 -1.06
C THR A 243 2.25 19.08 0.41
N MET A 244 3.19 19.95 0.78
CA MET A 244 3.28 20.51 2.14
C MET A 244 2.05 21.35 2.49
N ILE A 245 1.60 22.21 1.57
CA ILE A 245 0.39 23.02 1.76
C ILE A 245 -0.84 22.11 1.87
N ALA A 246 -0.94 21.09 1.01
CA ALA A 246 -2.02 20.12 1.05
C ALA A 246 -2.03 19.32 2.35
N ALA A 247 -0.87 19.02 2.94
CA ALA A 247 -0.80 18.32 4.22
C ALA A 247 -1.45 19.11 5.34
N ILE A 248 -1.14 20.40 5.45
CA ILE A 248 -1.75 21.28 6.46
C ILE A 248 -3.26 21.35 6.25
N LEU A 249 -3.71 21.54 5.01
CA LEU A 249 -5.12 21.61 4.67
C LEU A 249 -5.86 20.30 4.98
N LEU A 250 -5.34 19.15 4.54
CA LEU A 250 -5.95 17.85 4.76
C LEU A 250 -5.97 17.48 6.25
N THR A 251 -4.91 17.81 7.00
CA THR A 251 -4.89 17.65 8.46
C THR A 251 -5.95 18.51 9.13
N TYR A 252 -6.11 19.78 8.72
CA TYR A 252 -7.16 20.65 9.26
C TYR A 252 -8.57 20.07 9.05
N LEU A 253 -8.82 19.48 7.87
CA LEU A 253 -10.13 18.90 7.53
C LEU A 253 -10.41 17.56 8.26
N SER A 254 -9.38 16.80 8.61
CA SER A 254 -9.54 15.43 9.12
C SER A 254 -9.30 15.28 10.63
N ALA A 255 -8.42 16.08 11.22
CA ALA A 255 -8.00 15.94 12.63
C ALA A 255 -9.12 16.26 13.63
N SER A 256 -10.20 16.89 13.19
CA SER A 256 -11.37 17.17 14.03
C SER A 256 -12.32 15.97 14.17
N SER A 257 -12.24 14.98 13.27
CA SER A 257 -13.16 13.84 13.21
C SER A 257 -12.67 12.65 14.05
N ASP A 258 -13.49 12.19 14.99
CA ASP A 258 -13.17 11.02 15.82
C ASP A 258 -13.09 9.73 14.99
N TYR A 259 -13.91 9.60 13.94
CA TYR A 259 -13.82 8.47 13.02
C TYR A 259 -12.47 8.38 12.30
N MET A 260 -11.82 9.52 12.05
CA MET A 260 -10.51 9.57 11.40
C MET A 260 -9.37 9.30 12.38
N VAL A 261 -9.44 9.86 13.58
CA VAL A 261 -8.32 9.89 14.52
C VAL A 261 -8.31 8.68 15.45
N CYS A 262 -9.48 8.16 15.83
CA CYS A 262 -9.55 7.10 16.83
C CYS A 262 -9.08 5.75 16.28
N PRO A 263 -8.30 4.99 17.07
CA PRO A 263 -7.92 3.63 16.69
C PRO A 263 -9.14 2.71 16.67
N MET A 264 -9.01 1.60 15.96
CA MET A 264 -10.05 0.57 15.92
C MET A 264 -10.10 -0.19 17.27
N ASP A 265 -11.25 -0.14 17.93
CA ASP A 265 -11.51 -0.87 19.18
C ASP A 265 -12.41 -2.10 19.00
N ARG A 266 -13.32 -2.08 18.02
CA ARG A 266 -14.33 -3.12 17.78
C ARG A 266 -14.54 -3.40 16.29
N VAL A 267 -14.96 -4.62 15.99
CA VAL A 267 -15.41 -5.03 14.65
C VAL A 267 -16.80 -4.44 14.41
N GLY A 268 -16.95 -3.59 13.39
CA GLY A 268 -18.24 -2.98 13.02
C GLY A 268 -18.32 -1.45 13.11
N VAL A 269 -17.25 -0.78 13.55
CA VAL A 269 -17.17 0.69 13.53
C VAL A 269 -17.21 1.18 12.08
N SER A 270 -18.24 1.98 11.77
CA SER A 270 -18.46 2.64 10.48
C SER A 270 -18.53 4.15 10.64
N ALA A 271 -18.56 4.90 9.54
CA ALA A 271 -18.67 6.36 9.59
C ALA A 271 -20.00 6.86 10.20
N PHE A 272 -21.01 5.99 10.33
CA PHE A 272 -22.33 6.33 10.86
C PHE A 272 -22.56 5.84 12.29
N SER A 273 -21.62 5.07 12.84
CA SER A 273 -21.66 4.65 14.25
C SER A 273 -20.96 5.66 15.14
N GLU A 274 -21.49 5.88 16.34
CA GLU A 274 -20.83 6.69 17.36
C GLU A 274 -19.55 6.00 17.82
N HIS A 275 -18.41 6.63 17.55
CA HIS A 275 -17.08 6.13 17.90
C HIS A 275 -16.28 7.27 18.54
N THR A 276 -15.99 7.15 19.82
CA THR A 276 -15.29 8.17 20.59
C THR A 276 -14.11 7.53 21.33
N CYS A 277 -12.98 8.22 21.35
CA CYS A 277 -11.79 7.79 22.06
C CYS A 277 -11.11 8.98 22.74
N VAL A 278 -10.20 8.69 23.66
CA VAL A 278 -9.23 9.70 24.11
C VAL A 278 -8.24 9.91 22.97
N ARG A 279 -8.25 11.12 22.40
CA ARG A 279 -7.35 11.47 21.29
C ARG A 279 -5.90 11.48 21.75
N ASP A 280 -5.00 11.00 20.89
CA ASP A 280 -3.56 11.08 21.15
C ASP A 280 -3.13 12.55 21.36
N ALA A 281 -2.12 12.73 22.20
CA ALA A 281 -1.56 14.04 22.56
C ALA A 281 -1.20 14.92 21.35
N VAL A 282 -0.89 14.31 20.21
CA VAL A 282 -0.53 15.02 18.97
C VAL A 282 -1.70 15.74 18.32
N PHE A 283 -2.94 15.30 18.55
CA PHE A 283 -4.16 15.92 18.00
C PHE A 283 -4.73 17.02 18.91
N VAL A 284 -4.21 17.15 20.13
CA VAL A 284 -4.67 18.17 21.10
C VAL A 284 -3.77 19.40 20.97
N ALA A 285 -4.40 20.57 20.78
CA ALA A 285 -3.68 21.83 20.68
C ALA A 285 -2.99 22.21 21.99
N ARG A 286 -1.77 22.74 21.88
CA ARG A 286 -0.94 23.18 23.01
C ARG A 286 -0.41 24.58 22.74
N ASP A 287 -0.10 25.29 23.83
CA ASP A 287 0.53 26.60 23.76
C ASP A 287 2.06 26.46 23.68
N TYR A 288 2.63 27.07 22.66
CA TYR A 288 4.07 27.13 22.44
C TYR A 288 4.57 28.55 22.61
N ASN A 289 5.45 28.74 23.60
CA ASN A 289 6.14 30.01 23.83
C ASN A 289 7.42 30.06 23.01
N PHE A 290 7.44 30.88 21.96
CA PHE A 290 8.65 31.11 21.18
C PHE A 290 9.33 32.41 21.64
N PHE A 291 10.56 32.29 22.15
CA PHE A 291 11.39 33.40 22.63
C PHE A 291 10.69 34.39 23.58
N ASN A 292 9.76 33.93 24.43
CA ASN A 292 8.99 34.74 25.39
C ASN A 292 8.23 35.95 24.79
N LEU A 293 8.09 36.02 23.46
CA LEU A 293 7.48 37.15 22.76
C LEU A 293 6.06 36.84 22.27
N HIS A 294 5.80 35.60 21.84
CA HIS A 294 4.48 35.18 21.34
C HIS A 294 4.12 33.74 21.74
N THR A 295 2.89 33.57 22.21
CA THR A 295 2.22 32.28 22.43
C THR A 295 1.52 31.85 21.13
N PHE A 296 1.91 30.70 20.58
CA PHE A 296 1.21 30.09 19.45
C PHE A 296 0.39 28.89 19.92
N HIS A 297 -0.89 28.85 19.56
CA HIS A 297 -1.79 27.75 19.90
C HIS A 297 -2.04 26.87 18.68
N PHE A 298 -1.45 25.67 18.65
CA PHE A 298 -1.68 24.71 17.57
C PHE A 298 -1.43 23.27 18.02
N ALA A 299 -1.99 22.31 17.27
CA ALA A 299 -1.81 20.88 17.54
C ALA A 299 -0.50 20.35 16.92
N PRO A 300 0.31 19.55 17.65
CA PRO A 300 1.55 18.97 17.13
C PRO A 300 1.40 18.22 15.80
N ILE A 301 0.22 17.66 15.51
CA ILE A 301 -0.08 16.89 14.30
C ILE A 301 0.24 17.63 13.00
N TYR A 302 0.16 18.96 12.97
CA TYR A 302 0.52 19.75 11.79
C TYR A 302 2.01 19.65 11.45
N ILE A 303 2.89 19.52 12.46
CA ILE A 303 4.32 19.29 12.24
C ILE A 303 4.53 17.88 11.68
N HIS A 304 3.83 16.89 12.23
CA HIS A 304 3.93 15.52 11.76
C HIS A 304 3.41 15.37 10.32
N SER A 305 2.32 16.05 9.93
CA SER A 305 1.80 15.99 8.56
C SER A 305 2.75 16.61 7.53
N VAL A 306 3.46 17.68 7.91
CA VAL A 306 4.58 18.29 7.15
C VAL A 306 5.73 17.30 6.95
N VAL A 307 6.08 16.49 7.97
CA VAL A 307 7.10 15.43 7.83
C VAL A 307 6.62 14.33 6.89
N LEU A 308 5.38 13.86 7.05
CA LEU A 308 4.77 12.87 6.16
C LEU A 308 4.75 13.35 4.71
N ALA A 309 4.40 14.62 4.48
CA ALA A 309 4.37 15.23 3.15
C ALA A 309 5.74 15.37 2.51
N THR A 310 6.75 15.70 3.32
CA THR A 310 8.15 15.74 2.85
C THR A 310 8.60 14.35 2.40
N PHE A 311 8.29 13.31 3.16
CA PHE A 311 8.61 11.94 2.76
C PHE A 311 7.82 11.50 1.52
N ALA A 312 6.50 11.77 1.49
CA ALA A 312 5.61 11.43 0.38
C ALA A 312 6.05 12.07 -0.94
N SER A 313 6.66 13.25 -0.89
CA SER A 313 7.14 13.94 -2.08
C SER A 313 8.58 13.58 -2.45
N LEU A 314 9.49 13.56 -1.49
CA LEU A 314 10.92 13.41 -1.79
C LEU A 314 11.38 11.96 -1.88
N VAL A 315 10.75 11.04 -1.12
CA VAL A 315 11.23 9.67 -0.96
C VAL A 315 10.27 8.66 -1.59
N ALA A 316 8.96 8.76 -1.32
CA ALA A 316 7.99 7.78 -1.84
C ALA A 316 8.01 7.61 -3.38
N PRO A 317 8.26 8.64 -4.22
CA PRO A 317 8.33 8.47 -5.67
C PRO A 317 9.44 7.54 -6.17
N PHE A 318 10.44 7.24 -5.33
CA PHE A 318 11.45 6.24 -5.63
C PHE A 318 10.88 4.82 -5.72
N GLY A 319 9.78 4.52 -5.01
CA GLY A 319 9.01 3.30 -5.23
C GLY A 319 8.52 3.18 -6.68
N GLY A 320 7.95 4.27 -7.21
CA GLY A 320 7.52 4.33 -8.61
C GLY A 320 8.66 4.32 -9.63
N PHE A 321 9.83 4.90 -9.30
CA PHE A 321 11.01 4.78 -10.16
C PHE A 321 11.52 3.33 -10.22
N PHE A 322 11.55 2.64 -9.08
CA PHE A 322 11.91 1.24 -8.99
C PHE A 322 10.94 0.37 -9.80
N ALA A 323 9.63 0.54 -9.59
CA ALA A 323 8.58 -0.16 -10.31
C ALA A 323 8.67 0.08 -11.84
N SER A 324 8.89 1.33 -12.26
CA SER A 324 9.16 1.66 -13.66
C SER A 324 10.40 0.94 -14.19
N GLY A 325 11.48 0.86 -13.42
CA GLY A 325 12.69 0.16 -13.83
C GLY A 325 12.48 -1.33 -14.04
N THR A 326 11.76 -2.00 -13.13
CA THR A 326 11.37 -3.40 -13.27
C THR A 326 10.62 -3.63 -14.58
N LYS A 327 9.60 -2.82 -14.88
CA LYS A 327 8.82 -2.95 -16.12
C LYS A 327 9.70 -2.85 -17.36
N ARG A 328 10.64 -1.90 -17.39
CA ARG A 328 11.56 -1.74 -18.54
C ARG A 328 12.53 -2.91 -18.68
N ALA A 329 13.00 -3.48 -17.57
CA ALA A 329 13.86 -4.67 -17.59
C ALA A 329 13.17 -5.86 -18.27
N PHE A 330 11.85 -6.04 -18.04
CA PHE A 330 11.03 -7.08 -18.66
C PHE A 330 10.35 -6.64 -19.98
N LYS A 331 10.78 -5.53 -20.58
CA LYS A 331 10.23 -4.98 -21.84
C LYS A 331 8.71 -4.74 -21.82
N ALA A 332 8.15 -4.53 -20.63
CA ALA A 332 6.74 -4.21 -20.44
C ALA A 332 6.54 -2.70 -20.21
N LYS A 333 5.28 -2.28 -20.30
CA LYS A 333 4.87 -0.91 -20.01
C LYS A 333 4.14 -0.78 -18.68
N ASP A 334 3.27 -1.74 -18.40
CA ASP A 334 2.37 -1.82 -17.25
C ASP A 334 2.54 -3.22 -16.63
N PHE A 335 2.29 -3.38 -15.33
CA PHE A 335 2.44 -4.68 -14.63
C PHE A 335 1.33 -5.68 -15.00
N GLY A 336 0.19 -5.18 -15.45
CA GLY A 336 -0.96 -5.97 -15.89
C GLY A 336 -2.04 -5.08 -16.50
N ASP A 337 -3.18 -5.68 -16.83
CA ASP A 337 -4.36 -5.01 -17.39
C ASP A 337 -5.60 -5.20 -16.49
N THR A 338 -5.39 -5.31 -15.17
CA THR A 338 -6.44 -5.65 -14.20
C THR A 338 -7.56 -4.62 -14.14
N ILE A 339 -7.25 -3.33 -14.36
CA ILE A 339 -8.25 -2.26 -14.40
C ILE A 339 -8.43 -1.78 -15.85
N PRO A 340 -9.62 -1.95 -16.45
CA PRO A 340 -9.87 -1.54 -17.83
C PRO A 340 -9.49 -0.08 -18.10
N GLY A 341 -8.58 0.13 -19.05
CA GLY A 341 -8.11 1.45 -19.45
C GLY A 341 -7.15 2.14 -18.47
N HIS A 342 -6.84 1.54 -17.31
CA HIS A 342 -6.02 2.13 -16.25
C HIS A 342 -4.71 1.37 -15.96
N GLY A 343 -4.49 0.20 -16.56
CA GLY A 343 -3.26 -0.59 -16.37
C GLY A 343 -3.35 -1.50 -15.15
N GLY A 344 -2.19 -1.83 -14.57
CA GLY A 344 -2.09 -2.74 -13.43
C GLY A 344 -2.42 -2.05 -12.11
N ILE A 345 -2.82 -2.83 -11.12
CA ILE A 345 -2.99 -2.39 -9.74
C ILE A 345 -1.62 -2.00 -9.15
N THR A 346 -0.58 -2.79 -9.45
CA THR A 346 0.79 -2.53 -8.98
C THR A 346 1.29 -1.17 -9.43
N ASP A 347 0.92 -0.73 -10.65
CA ASP A 347 1.25 0.60 -11.19
C ASP A 347 0.62 1.77 -10.41
N ARG A 348 -0.38 1.50 -9.56
CA ARG A 348 -1.11 2.51 -8.77
C ARG A 348 -0.70 2.53 -7.31
N PHE A 349 -0.13 1.43 -6.81
CA PHE A 349 0.21 1.24 -5.41
C PHE A 349 1.73 1.19 -5.14
N ASP A 350 2.57 1.29 -6.16
CA ASP A 350 4.05 1.24 -6.03
C ASP A 350 4.61 2.27 -5.04
N CYS A 351 4.25 3.55 -5.15
CA CYS A 351 4.63 4.59 -4.18
C CYS A 351 3.88 4.44 -2.85
N GLN A 352 2.68 3.86 -2.87
CA GLN A 352 1.83 3.71 -1.69
C GLN A 352 2.39 2.69 -0.69
N PHE A 353 2.99 1.60 -1.17
CA PHE A 353 3.66 0.62 -0.30
C PHE A 353 4.78 1.26 0.50
N VAL A 354 5.64 2.05 -0.16
CA VAL A 354 6.77 2.74 0.48
C VAL A 354 6.26 3.78 1.49
N MET A 355 5.25 4.57 1.11
CA MET A 355 4.68 5.58 1.99
C MET A 355 3.97 4.97 3.20
N GLY A 356 3.17 3.93 3.00
CA GLY A 356 2.45 3.25 4.06
C GLY A 356 3.38 2.60 5.08
N PHE A 357 4.43 1.94 4.61
CA PHE A 357 5.48 1.39 5.47
C PHE A 357 6.13 2.47 6.35
N PHE A 358 6.51 3.60 5.74
CA PHE A 358 7.08 4.73 6.47
C PHE A 358 6.11 5.31 7.52
N SER A 359 4.85 5.53 7.15
CA SER A 359 3.85 6.08 8.06
C SER A 359 3.68 5.23 9.32
N CYS A 360 3.70 3.91 9.19
CA CYS A 360 3.54 3.03 10.35
C CYS A 360 4.78 3.08 11.27
N ILE A 361 5.98 3.03 10.69
CA ILE A 361 7.23 3.16 11.46
C ILE A 361 7.28 4.51 12.15
N TYR A 362 6.90 5.57 11.45
CA TYR A 362 6.87 6.92 11.99
C TYR A 362 5.88 7.02 13.15
N TYR A 363 4.68 6.44 13.01
CA TYR A 363 3.69 6.35 14.07
C TYR A 363 4.24 5.63 15.29
N ASP A 364 4.76 4.41 15.12
CA ASP A 364 5.29 3.60 16.23
C ASP A 364 6.47 4.26 16.95
N THR A 365 7.24 5.10 16.25
CA THR A 365 8.43 5.76 16.81
C THR A 365 8.12 7.07 17.52
N PHE A 366 7.27 7.92 16.93
CA PHE A 366 7.10 9.31 17.37
C PHE A 366 5.72 9.62 17.97
N ILE A 367 4.72 8.79 17.69
CA ILE A 367 3.33 9.09 18.03
C ILE A 367 2.82 8.15 19.10
N LYS A 368 3.00 6.85 18.87
CA LYS A 368 2.59 5.80 19.77
C LYS A 368 3.28 6.03 21.10
N THR A 369 2.50 6.48 22.08
CA THR A 369 3.02 6.62 23.43
C THR A 369 3.25 5.20 23.93
N PRO A 370 4.45 4.82 24.40
CA PRO A 370 4.65 3.50 24.99
C PRO A 370 3.71 3.39 26.20
N GLY A 371 2.62 2.65 26.02
CA GLY A 371 1.72 2.30 27.10
C GLY A 371 2.50 1.44 28.08
N TYR A 372 2.92 2.06 29.19
CA TYR A 372 3.81 1.52 30.22
C TYR A 372 5.15 1.03 29.64
N PRO A 373 6.31 1.37 30.24
CA PRO A 373 7.54 0.69 29.86
C PRO A 373 7.29 -0.82 29.99
N SER A 374 7.49 -1.56 28.89
CA SER A 374 7.39 -3.03 28.94
C SER A 374 8.23 -3.54 30.11
N PHE A 375 7.84 -4.66 30.74
CA PHE A 375 8.62 -5.23 31.85
C PHE A 375 10.12 -5.28 31.53
N ARG A 376 10.48 -5.57 30.27
CA ARG A 376 11.87 -5.52 29.78
C ARG A 376 12.54 -4.17 29.92
N VAL A 377 11.90 -3.06 29.57
CA VAL A 377 12.48 -1.71 29.66
C VAL A 377 12.66 -1.29 31.12
N VAL A 378 11.68 -1.60 31.98
CA VAL A 378 11.80 -1.37 33.43
C VAL A 378 12.92 -2.25 33.99
N TRP A 379 12.95 -3.53 33.62
CA TRP A 379 13.95 -4.48 34.07
C TRP A 379 15.35 -4.07 33.63
N ASP A 380 15.53 -3.69 32.37
CA ASP A 380 16.81 -3.24 31.83
C ASP A 380 17.26 -1.95 32.57
N ALA A 381 16.35 -0.98 32.78
CA ALA A 381 16.65 0.22 33.56
C ALA A 381 17.01 -0.10 35.02
N VAL A 382 16.33 -1.06 35.66
CA VAL A 382 16.64 -1.53 37.02
C VAL A 382 18.00 -2.22 37.05
N THR A 383 18.33 -3.05 36.07
CA THR A 383 19.64 -3.73 35.99
C THR A 383 20.80 -2.78 35.70
N MET A 384 20.52 -1.58 35.17
CA MET A 384 21.51 -0.52 34.97
C MET A 384 21.77 0.33 36.22
N LEU A 385 20.95 0.21 37.26
CA LEU A 385 21.18 0.89 38.55
C LEU A 385 22.32 0.23 39.34
N SER A 386 22.95 1.01 40.22
CA SER A 386 23.91 0.46 41.19
C SER A 386 23.20 -0.49 42.16
N TYR A 387 23.94 -1.41 42.78
CA TYR A 387 23.35 -2.36 43.73
C TYR A 387 22.66 -1.66 44.93
N GLU A 388 23.21 -0.53 45.41
CA GLU A 388 22.59 0.28 46.47
C GLU A 388 21.27 0.91 46.01
N ASP A 389 21.23 1.43 44.78
CA ASP A 389 20.02 2.03 44.21
C ASP A 389 18.93 0.99 43.93
N GLN A 390 19.31 -0.23 43.53
CA GLN A 390 18.39 -1.35 43.36
C GLN A 390 17.74 -1.75 44.70
N GLN A 391 18.53 -1.82 45.78
CA GLN A 391 18.02 -2.13 47.12
C GLN A 391 17.07 -1.04 47.62
N LYS A 392 17.40 0.23 47.40
CA LYS A 392 16.57 1.37 47.78
C LYS A 392 15.25 1.36 47.01
N LEU A 393 15.29 1.15 45.70
CA LEU A 393 14.09 1.04 44.88
C LEU A 393 13.20 -0.13 45.31
N ALA A 394 13.77 -1.29 45.61
CA ALA A 394 13.02 -2.45 46.12
C ALA A 394 12.35 -2.14 47.48
N HIS A 395 13.07 -1.46 48.37
CA HIS A 395 12.54 -1.05 49.67
C HIS A 395 11.39 -0.03 49.52
N ASP A 396 11.51 0.95 48.62
CA ASP A 396 10.48 1.96 48.36
C ASP A 396 9.22 1.34 47.72
N ILE A 397 9.38 0.38 46.81
CA ILE A 397 8.26 -0.37 46.21
C ILE A 397 7.55 -1.22 47.27
N LEU A 398 8.30 -1.90 48.15
CA LEU A 398 7.73 -2.70 49.25
C LEU A 398 7.02 -1.82 50.28
N ALA A 399 7.57 -0.65 50.60
CA ALA A 399 6.93 0.32 51.49
C ALA A 399 5.63 0.88 50.89
N ALA A 400 5.62 1.19 49.59
CA ALA A 400 4.42 1.63 48.88
C ALA A 400 3.35 0.52 48.79
N ALA A 401 3.75 -0.72 48.55
CA ALA A 401 2.86 -1.88 48.54
C ALA A 401 2.30 -2.20 49.94
N GLY A 402 3.11 -2.06 50.99
CA GLY A 402 2.69 -2.23 52.38
C GLY A 402 1.67 -1.19 52.84
N ASN A 403 1.80 0.06 52.38
CA ASN A 403 0.83 1.13 52.68
C ASN A 403 -0.52 0.93 51.97
N HIS A 404 -0.56 0.29 50.80
CA HIS A 404 -1.81 -0.03 50.10
C HIS A 404 -2.50 -1.31 50.59
N GLY A 405 -1.79 -2.20 51.29
CA GLY A 405 -2.34 -3.44 51.86
C GLY A 405 -3.26 -3.25 53.07
N SER A 406 -3.32 -2.05 53.67
CA SER A 406 -4.15 -1.79 54.87
C SER A 406 -5.61 -1.39 54.56
N ASN A 407 -5.93 -0.88 53.36
CA ASN A 407 -7.22 -0.21 53.12
C ASN A 407 -8.20 -0.95 52.20
N HIS A 408 -7.88 -2.14 51.69
CA HIS A 408 -8.79 -2.85 50.76
C HIS A 408 -9.00 -4.35 51.01
N LEU A 409 -8.53 -4.91 52.13
CA LEU A 409 -8.79 -6.32 52.48
C LEU A 409 -10.20 -6.59 53.04
N HIS A 410 -11.04 -5.56 53.24
CA HIS A 410 -12.40 -5.74 53.76
C HIS A 410 -13.51 -5.87 52.70
N ASP A 411 -13.28 -5.44 51.44
CA ASP A 411 -14.33 -5.41 50.40
C ASP A 411 -14.27 -6.54 49.36
N VAL A 412 -13.20 -7.35 49.36
CA VAL A 412 -13.07 -8.47 48.40
C VAL A 412 -13.67 -9.78 48.91
N SER A 413 -14.02 -9.87 50.20
CA SER A 413 -14.65 -11.08 50.77
C SER A 413 -16.16 -11.21 50.49
N LEU A 414 -16.78 -10.29 49.75
CA LEU A 414 -18.23 -10.30 49.49
C LEU A 414 -18.60 -10.37 47.99
N ALA A 415 -17.63 -10.65 47.12
CA ALA A 415 -17.85 -10.82 45.69
C ALA A 415 -17.05 -12.00 45.09
N MET A 416 -16.96 -13.12 45.82
CA MET A 416 -16.64 -14.44 45.28
C MET A 416 -17.65 -15.46 45.76
#